data_AF-A0A519WT47-F1
#
_entry.id   AF-A0A519WT47-F1
#
_cell.length_a   1.000
_cell.length_b   1.000
_cell.length_c   1.000
_cell.angle_alpha   90.00
_cell.angle_beta   90.00
_cell.angle_gamma   90.00
#
_symmetry.space_group_name_H-M   'P 1'
#
loop_
_entity.id
_entity.type
_entity.pdbx_description
1 polymer ?
#
loop_
_entity_poly.entity_id
_entity_poly.type
_entity_poly.pdbx_seq_one_letter_code
_entity_poly.pdbx_strand_id
1 'polypeptide(L)'
;MYSIKEKRFIRINLITVISLFFLILAGGVVRSSGSGMGCPDWPKCFDQYIPPTDVSQLPADYQQKYVEGRLKKNEKFATMLDKAGYADLAYKIRHDESIKVPEEFNAGKTYTEYINRLIGALTGVFLLLTFIFSFQYFKANSRITILSFLNLILVFFQAWLGSIVVSTNLVAWIITVHMLVAVLIIAIAIYTYHYARAIKDVTITSIYRVSVLRVLLLLGLILSVIQITIGTEVREAIDAVLQQNPSLAREEWLTHLGEIYSYHKDLALFVIAINVLAYILIQRSLPNSKQHGFAKILVGLVLFQV
;
A
#
# COMPACT_ATOMS: atom_id res chain seq x y z
N MET A 1 -16.93 -12.63 28.20
CA MET A 1 -17.51 -13.07 26.91
C MET A 1 -17.87 -11.87 26.03
N TYR A 2 -17.77 -11.96 24.69
CA TYR A 2 -18.13 -10.86 23.78
C TYR A 2 -19.63 -10.83 23.49
N SER A 3 -20.22 -9.63 23.48
CA SER A 3 -21.58 -9.35 23.01
C SER A 3 -21.71 -9.56 21.50
N ILE A 4 -22.95 -9.65 21.01
CA ILE A 4 -23.23 -9.78 19.57
C ILE A 4 -22.66 -8.59 18.79
N LYS A 5 -22.76 -7.37 19.32
CA LYS A 5 -22.25 -6.14 18.67
C LYS A 5 -20.72 -6.14 18.57
N GLU A 6 -20.02 -6.54 19.64
CA GLU A 6 -18.56 -6.68 19.63
C GLU A 6 -18.10 -7.76 18.65
N LYS A 7 -18.78 -8.91 18.61
CA LYS A 7 -18.48 -9.99 17.65
C LYS A 7 -18.63 -9.52 16.20
N ARG A 8 -19.64 -8.69 15.89
CA ARG A 8 -19.84 -8.10 14.56
C ARG A 8 -18.65 -7.22 14.16
N PHE A 9 -18.24 -6.28 15.02
CA PHE A 9 -17.05 -5.46 14.76
C PHE A 9 -15.80 -6.32 14.52
N ILE A 10 -15.52 -7.30 15.39
CA ILE A 10 -14.33 -8.13 15.30
C ILE A 10 -14.30 -8.91 13.97
N ARG A 11 -15.44 -9.47 13.54
CA ARG A 11 -15.54 -10.21 12.27
C ARG A 11 -15.35 -9.29 11.07
N ILE A 12 -16.04 -8.14 11.03
CA ILE A 12 -15.95 -7.21 9.91
C ILE A 12 -14.56 -6.59 9.81
N ASN A 13 -13.94 -6.25 10.95
CA ASN A 13 -12.57 -5.74 10.97
C ASN A 13 -11.57 -6.80 10.47
N LEU A 14 -11.74 -8.07 10.84
CA LEU A 14 -10.92 -9.16 10.28
C LEU A 14 -11.08 -9.27 8.75
N ILE A 15 -12.32 -9.23 8.24
CA ILE A 15 -12.58 -9.21 6.80
C ILE A 15 -11.93 -7.99 6.15
N THR A 16 -11.97 -6.83 6.81
CA THR A 16 -11.33 -5.60 6.34
C THR A 16 -9.82 -5.74 6.25
N VAL A 17 -9.16 -6.32 7.25
CA VAL A 17 -7.71 -6.61 7.25
C VAL A 17 -7.36 -7.54 6.09
N ILE A 18 -8.13 -8.61 5.88
CA ILE A 18 -7.92 -9.56 4.78
C ILE A 18 -8.10 -8.86 3.43
N SER A 19 -9.15 -8.04 3.27
CA SER A 19 -9.42 -7.28 2.05
C SER A 19 -8.32 -6.26 1.75
N LEU A 20 -7.83 -5.53 2.76
CA LEU A 20 -6.71 -4.60 2.64
C LEU A 20 -5.44 -5.31 2.18
N PHE A 21 -5.16 -6.50 2.72
CA PHE A 21 -4.02 -7.30 2.31
C PHE A 21 -4.12 -7.69 0.82
N PHE A 22 -5.27 -8.21 0.38
CA PHE A 22 -5.49 -8.52 -1.04
C PHE A 22 -5.43 -7.29 -1.94
N LEU A 23 -5.93 -6.13 -1.49
CA LEU A 23 -5.84 -4.87 -2.22
C LEU A 23 -4.39 -4.45 -2.44
N ILE A 24 -3.56 -4.53 -1.40
CA ILE A 24 -2.14 -4.17 -1.51
C ILE A 24 -1.41 -5.13 -2.46
N LEU A 25 -1.68 -6.44 -2.38
CA LEU A 25 -1.12 -7.43 -3.29
C LEU A 25 -1.54 -7.19 -4.74
N ALA A 26 -2.83 -6.94 -4.97
CA ALA A 26 -3.36 -6.62 -6.30
C ALA A 26 -2.70 -5.35 -6.86
N GLY A 27 -2.48 -4.32 -6.05
CA GLY A 27 -1.70 -3.14 -6.43
C GLY A 27 -0.26 -3.48 -6.82
N GLY A 28 0.39 -4.38 -6.08
CA GLY A 28 1.71 -4.91 -6.43
C GLY A 28 1.74 -5.60 -7.81
N VAL A 29 0.71 -6.40 -8.12
CA VAL A 29 0.54 -7.04 -9.44
C VAL A 29 0.30 -6.00 -10.54
N VAL A 30 -0.53 -4.99 -10.29
CA VAL A 30 -0.77 -3.88 -11.23
C VAL A 30 0.54 -3.16 -11.57
N ARG A 31 1.38 -2.88 -10.57
CA ARG A 31 2.69 -2.25 -10.79
C ARG A 31 3.65 -3.16 -11.53
N SER A 32 3.81 -4.42 -11.11
CA SER A 32 4.80 -5.33 -11.69
C SER A 32 4.46 -5.77 -13.13
N SER A 33 3.18 -5.80 -13.48
CA SER A 33 2.69 -6.09 -14.85
C SER A 33 2.69 -4.87 -15.78
N GLY A 34 3.04 -3.68 -15.29
CA GLY A 34 2.94 -2.45 -16.07
C GLY A 34 1.50 -2.04 -16.41
N SER A 35 0.53 -2.49 -15.59
CA SER A 35 -0.91 -2.20 -15.76
C SER A 35 -1.36 -0.94 -15.03
N GLY A 36 -0.46 -0.22 -14.36
CA GLY A 36 -0.79 0.95 -13.53
C GLY A 36 -1.36 2.16 -14.26
N MET A 37 -1.39 2.14 -15.59
CA MET A 37 -2.05 3.14 -16.44
C MET A 37 -3.09 2.51 -17.38
N GLY A 38 -3.56 1.31 -17.08
CA GLY A 38 -4.60 0.62 -17.84
C GLY A 38 -5.94 1.35 -17.83
N CYS A 39 -6.23 2.18 -16.81
CA CYS A 39 -7.43 3.01 -16.73
C CYS A 39 -7.05 4.49 -16.60
N PRO A 40 -7.21 5.31 -17.66
CA PRO A 40 -6.68 6.68 -17.68
C PRO A 40 -7.46 7.69 -16.83
N ASP A 41 -8.73 7.42 -16.56
CA ASP A 41 -9.65 8.24 -15.76
C ASP A 41 -9.97 7.56 -14.43
N TRP A 42 -10.64 8.27 -13.51
CA TRP A 42 -11.14 7.76 -12.23
C TRP A 42 -12.35 8.61 -11.80
N PRO A 43 -13.46 8.05 -11.29
CA PRO A 43 -13.66 6.68 -10.80
C PRO A 43 -14.04 5.63 -11.86
N LYS A 44 -14.29 6.07 -13.10
CA LYS A 44 -14.57 5.19 -14.24
C LYS A 44 -13.26 4.68 -14.87
N CYS A 45 -13.39 3.87 -15.92
CA CYS A 45 -12.29 3.42 -16.77
C CYS A 45 -12.72 3.56 -18.23
N PHE A 46 -12.03 4.41 -18.97
CA PHE A 46 -12.41 4.88 -20.30
C PHE A 46 -13.84 5.50 -20.37
N ASP A 47 -14.21 6.34 -19.38
CA ASP A 47 -15.54 6.93 -19.21
C ASP A 47 -16.69 5.92 -19.02
N GLN A 48 -16.37 4.64 -18.88
CA GLN A 48 -17.31 3.54 -18.73
C GLN A 48 -17.19 2.90 -17.34
N TYR A 49 -18.31 2.35 -16.83
CA TYR A 49 -18.30 1.55 -15.60
C TYR A 49 -17.84 0.13 -15.85
N ILE A 50 -18.10 -0.41 -17.05
CA ILE A 50 -17.52 -1.67 -17.51
C ILE A 50 -16.50 -1.27 -18.57
N PRO A 51 -15.19 -1.52 -18.36
CA PRO A 51 -14.18 -1.11 -19.32
C PRO A 51 -14.38 -1.76 -20.69
N PRO A 52 -13.90 -1.13 -21.76
CA PRO A 52 -13.92 -1.72 -23.08
C PRO A 52 -13.03 -2.97 -23.16
N THR A 53 -13.39 -3.87 -24.05
CA THR A 53 -12.62 -5.09 -24.35
C THR A 53 -11.76 -4.96 -25.59
N ASP A 54 -12.04 -3.96 -26.43
CA ASP A 54 -11.35 -3.73 -27.70
C ASP A 54 -11.22 -2.23 -28.00
N VAL A 55 -10.16 -1.84 -28.71
CA VAL A 55 -9.89 -0.44 -29.07
C VAL A 55 -10.98 0.16 -29.96
N SER A 56 -11.69 -0.65 -30.75
CA SER A 56 -12.80 -0.21 -31.62
C SER A 56 -14.00 0.36 -30.84
N GLN A 57 -14.08 0.10 -29.53
CA GLN A 57 -15.12 0.65 -28.65
C GLN A 57 -14.77 2.06 -28.14
N LEU A 58 -13.58 2.56 -28.44
CA LEU A 58 -13.11 3.88 -28.05
C LEU A 58 -13.27 4.89 -29.19
N PRO A 59 -13.56 6.16 -28.88
CA PRO A 59 -13.57 7.22 -29.88
C PRO A 59 -12.15 7.47 -30.41
N ALA A 60 -12.02 7.96 -31.64
CA ALA A 60 -10.72 8.14 -32.29
C ALA A 60 -9.78 9.13 -31.56
N ASP A 61 -10.34 10.07 -30.80
CA ASP A 61 -9.63 11.11 -30.06
C ASP A 61 -9.33 10.75 -28.59
N TYR A 62 -9.57 9.49 -28.18
CA TYR A 62 -9.47 9.09 -26.77
C TYR A 62 -8.11 9.43 -26.14
N GLN A 63 -7.01 9.23 -26.86
CA GLN A 63 -5.66 9.50 -26.36
C GLN A 63 -5.46 10.96 -25.98
N GLN A 64 -5.88 11.89 -26.86
CA GLN A 64 -5.76 13.33 -26.64
C GLN A 64 -6.60 13.75 -25.43
N LYS A 65 -7.86 13.29 -25.38
CA LYS A 65 -8.78 13.54 -24.26
C LYS A 65 -8.18 13.17 -22.90
N TYR A 66 -7.57 11.98 -22.80
CA TYR A 66 -7.01 11.52 -21.52
C TYR A 66 -5.71 12.23 -21.15
N VAL A 67 -4.85 12.55 -22.13
CA VAL A 67 -3.66 13.38 -21.90
C VAL A 67 -4.05 14.77 -21.39
N GLU A 68 -5.04 15.42 -22.00
CA GLU A 68 -5.55 16.72 -21.55
C GLU A 68 -6.12 16.65 -20.12
N GLY A 69 -6.91 15.61 -19.83
CA GLY A 69 -7.47 15.37 -18.50
C GLY A 69 -6.38 15.18 -17.44
N ARG A 70 -5.34 14.40 -17.78
CA ARG A 70 -4.16 14.17 -16.96
C ARG A 70 -3.40 15.45 -16.66
N LEU A 71 -3.12 16.26 -17.68
CA LEU A 71 -2.41 17.54 -17.53
C LEU A 71 -3.19 18.52 -16.64
N LYS A 72 -4.50 18.67 -16.87
CA LYS A 72 -5.36 19.53 -16.04
C LYS A 72 -5.38 19.10 -14.57
N LYS A 73 -5.37 17.80 -14.32
CA LYS A 73 -5.35 17.24 -12.97
C LYS A 73 -4.00 17.48 -12.30
N ASN A 74 -2.91 17.28 -13.01
CA ASN A 74 -1.56 17.50 -12.49
C ASN A 74 -1.29 18.98 -12.23
N GLU A 75 -1.84 19.91 -13.03
CA GLU A 75 -1.71 21.34 -12.75
C GLU A 75 -2.40 21.73 -11.42
N LYS A 76 -3.59 21.17 -11.15
CA LYS A 76 -4.26 21.36 -9.84
C LYS A 76 -3.44 20.81 -8.68
N PHE A 77 -2.81 19.65 -8.88
CA PHE A 77 -1.95 19.05 -7.87
C PHE A 77 -0.66 19.86 -7.65
N ALA A 78 0.00 20.30 -8.72
CA ALA A 78 1.17 21.17 -8.66
C ALA A 78 0.85 22.50 -7.94
N THR A 79 -0.30 23.11 -8.23
CA THR A 79 -0.77 24.30 -7.50
C THR A 79 -0.97 24.04 -6.01
N MET A 80 -1.45 22.85 -5.63
CA MET A 80 -1.58 22.47 -4.22
C MET A 80 -0.21 22.29 -3.56
N LEU A 81 0.76 21.72 -4.27
CA LEU A 81 2.15 21.59 -3.80
C LEU A 81 2.82 22.96 -3.61
N ASP A 82 2.64 23.90 -4.55
CA ASP A 82 3.13 25.28 -4.42
C ASP A 82 2.62 25.93 -3.13
N LYS A 83 1.30 25.83 -2.89
CA LYS A 83 0.67 26.38 -1.68
C LYS A 83 1.13 25.72 -0.38
N ALA A 84 1.57 24.47 -0.46
CA ALA A 84 2.10 23.71 0.67
C ALA A 84 3.61 23.91 0.87
N GLY A 85 4.28 24.73 0.03
CA GLY A 85 5.71 25.02 0.14
C GLY A 85 6.63 24.05 -0.61
N TYR A 86 6.08 23.19 -1.48
CA TYR A 86 6.84 22.20 -2.26
C TYR A 86 7.02 22.63 -3.73
N ALA A 87 7.54 23.84 -3.93
CA ALA A 87 7.70 24.43 -5.27
C ALA A 87 8.55 23.57 -6.23
N ASP A 88 9.59 22.91 -5.71
CA ASP A 88 10.45 22.03 -6.53
C ASP A 88 9.70 20.80 -7.05
N LEU A 89 8.81 20.21 -6.24
CA LEU A 89 7.98 19.08 -6.67
C LEU A 89 6.94 19.52 -7.69
N ALA A 90 6.34 20.69 -7.48
CA ALA A 90 5.40 21.27 -8.43
C ALA A 90 6.07 21.55 -9.78
N TYR A 91 7.28 22.11 -9.78
CA TYR A 91 8.08 22.34 -10.98
C TYR A 91 8.36 21.04 -11.74
N LYS A 92 8.81 19.99 -11.05
CA LYS A 92 9.07 18.68 -11.65
C LYS A 92 7.83 18.10 -12.33
N ILE A 93 6.67 18.17 -11.70
CA ILE A 93 5.41 17.64 -12.27
C ILE A 93 4.99 18.42 -13.52
N ARG A 94 5.16 19.74 -13.54
CA ARG A 94 4.77 20.58 -14.70
C ARG A 94 5.66 20.37 -15.93
N HIS A 95 6.93 20.01 -15.71
CA HIS A 95 7.94 19.86 -16.78
C HIS A 95 8.24 18.41 -17.13
N ASP A 96 7.51 17.45 -16.55
CA ASP A 96 7.65 16.04 -16.89
C ASP A 96 6.96 15.74 -18.23
N GLU A 97 7.75 15.62 -19.29
CA GLU A 97 7.28 15.31 -20.65
C GLU A 97 6.66 13.91 -20.76
N SER A 98 7.02 12.97 -19.87
CA SER A 98 6.49 11.61 -19.90
C SER A 98 4.98 11.57 -19.63
N ILE A 99 4.46 12.56 -18.89
CA ILE A 99 3.03 12.73 -18.60
C ILE A 99 2.24 13.01 -19.88
N LYS A 100 2.84 13.64 -20.88
CA LYS A 100 2.22 13.99 -22.16
C LYS A 100 2.14 12.81 -23.14
N VAL A 101 2.88 11.74 -22.88
CA VAL A 101 2.87 10.55 -23.74
C VAL A 101 1.54 9.81 -23.54
N PRO A 102 0.76 9.59 -24.63
CA PRO A 102 -0.48 8.84 -24.54
C PRO A 102 -0.20 7.34 -24.38
N GLU A 103 -0.99 6.69 -23.53
CA GLU A 103 -0.96 5.24 -23.40
C GLU A 103 -1.86 4.59 -24.46
N GLU A 104 -1.38 3.49 -25.05
CA GLU A 104 -2.18 2.67 -25.95
C GLU A 104 -3.13 1.77 -25.18
N PHE A 105 -4.35 1.62 -25.71
CA PHE A 105 -5.32 0.71 -25.13
C PHE A 105 -4.82 -0.73 -25.15
N ASN A 106 -4.87 -1.39 -23.99
CA ASN A 106 -4.64 -2.82 -23.85
C ASN A 106 -5.65 -3.41 -22.88
N ALA A 107 -6.49 -4.33 -23.36
CA ALA A 107 -7.55 -4.93 -22.55
C ALA A 107 -7.01 -5.63 -21.29
N GLY A 108 -5.90 -6.39 -21.40
CA GLY A 108 -5.31 -7.09 -20.26
C GLY A 108 -4.87 -6.14 -19.15
N LYS A 109 -4.16 -5.06 -19.51
CA LYS A 109 -3.74 -4.02 -18.56
C LYS A 109 -4.94 -3.30 -17.95
N THR A 110 -5.92 -2.96 -18.78
CA THR A 110 -7.16 -2.28 -18.39
C THR A 110 -7.91 -3.07 -17.32
N TYR A 111 -8.18 -4.35 -17.56
CA TYR A 111 -8.90 -5.19 -16.60
C TYR A 111 -8.08 -5.50 -15.36
N THR A 112 -6.75 -5.62 -15.47
CA THR A 112 -5.87 -5.78 -14.31
C THR A 112 -5.98 -4.59 -13.36
N GLU A 113 -5.95 -3.36 -13.88
CA GLU A 113 -6.16 -2.16 -13.06
C GLU A 113 -7.60 -2.05 -12.54
N TYR A 114 -8.59 -2.33 -13.38
CA TYR A 114 -10.00 -2.23 -13.03
C TYR A 114 -10.39 -3.19 -11.89
N ILE A 115 -9.90 -4.43 -11.91
CA ILE A 115 -10.11 -5.40 -10.81
C ILE A 115 -9.53 -4.86 -9.50
N ASN A 116 -8.33 -4.27 -9.53
CA ASN A 116 -7.74 -3.64 -8.35
C ASN A 116 -8.61 -2.47 -7.83
N ARG A 117 -9.18 -1.66 -8.72
CA ARG A 117 -10.12 -0.58 -8.34
C ARG A 117 -11.41 -1.12 -7.70
N LEU A 118 -11.96 -2.23 -8.20
CA LEU A 118 -13.12 -2.89 -7.60
C LEU A 118 -12.84 -3.44 -6.20
N ILE A 119 -11.68 -4.08 -6.01
CA ILE A 119 -11.23 -4.54 -4.67
C ILE A 119 -11.07 -3.33 -3.74
N GLY A 120 -10.57 -2.20 -4.26
CA GLY A 120 -10.45 -0.94 -3.53
C GLY A 120 -11.81 -0.41 -3.05
N ALA A 121 -12.80 -0.36 -3.94
CA ALA A 121 -14.17 0.07 -3.62
C ALA A 121 -14.80 -0.85 -2.56
N LEU A 122 -14.67 -2.17 -2.71
CA LEU A 122 -15.15 -3.15 -1.74
C LEU A 122 -14.48 -2.97 -0.37
N THR A 123 -13.17 -2.74 -0.36
CA THR A 123 -12.40 -2.48 0.87
C THR A 123 -12.88 -1.20 1.56
N GLY A 124 -13.22 -0.15 0.80
CA GLY A 124 -13.83 1.06 1.32
C GLY A 124 -15.17 0.79 2.04
N VAL A 125 -16.01 -0.09 1.49
CA VAL A 125 -17.27 -0.51 2.15
C VAL A 125 -16.97 -1.24 3.46
N PHE A 126 -15.99 -2.15 3.51
CA PHE A 126 -15.63 -2.83 4.74
C PHE A 126 -15.06 -1.88 5.82
N LEU A 127 -14.29 -0.87 5.42
CA LEU A 127 -13.82 0.18 6.33
C LEU A 127 -14.97 1.03 6.88
N LEU A 128 -15.94 1.40 6.04
CA LEU A 128 -17.15 2.10 6.48
C LEU A 128 -17.94 1.25 7.50
N LEU A 129 -18.15 -0.03 7.21
CA LEU A 129 -18.83 -0.94 8.14
C LEU A 129 -18.03 -1.12 9.45
N THR A 130 -16.70 -1.18 9.38
CA THR A 130 -15.83 -1.22 10.56
C THR A 130 -16.02 0.03 11.42
N PHE A 131 -16.06 1.22 10.80
CA PHE A 131 -16.35 2.47 11.50
C PHE A 131 -17.75 2.47 12.12
N ILE A 132 -18.80 2.08 11.38
CA ILE A 132 -20.17 2.01 11.90
C ILE A 132 -20.25 1.06 13.11
N PHE A 133 -19.65 -0.12 13.03
CA PHE A 133 -19.67 -1.07 14.14
C PHE A 133 -18.71 -0.72 15.28
N SER A 134 -17.79 0.22 15.08
CA SER A 134 -16.89 0.71 16.14
C SER A 134 -17.64 1.53 17.19
N PHE A 135 -18.79 2.14 16.87
CA PHE A 135 -19.54 3.02 17.79
C PHE A 135 -19.99 2.35 19.08
N GLN A 136 -20.14 1.04 19.08
CA GLN A 136 -20.44 0.31 20.31
C GLN A 136 -19.33 0.45 21.37
N TYR A 137 -18.08 0.69 20.94
CA TYR A 137 -16.96 0.97 21.83
C TYR A 137 -16.88 2.45 22.23
N PHE A 138 -17.68 3.36 21.67
CA PHE A 138 -17.46 4.81 21.83
C PHE A 138 -17.39 5.28 23.30
N LYS A 139 -18.27 4.75 24.16
CA LYS A 139 -18.29 5.10 25.59
C LYS A 139 -17.24 4.34 26.42
N ALA A 140 -16.97 3.08 26.08
CA ALA A 140 -16.07 2.23 26.85
C ALA A 140 -14.59 2.42 26.47
N ASN A 141 -14.35 2.67 25.18
CA ASN A 141 -13.03 2.83 24.58
C ASN A 141 -13.13 3.58 23.24
N SER A 142 -13.21 4.91 23.33
CA SER A 142 -13.35 5.80 22.17
C SER A 142 -12.19 5.68 21.17
N ARG A 143 -11.02 5.17 21.59
CA ARG A 143 -9.85 4.98 20.73
C ARG A 143 -10.17 4.10 19.52
N ILE A 144 -10.96 3.03 19.69
CA ILE A 144 -11.33 2.15 18.57
C ILE A 144 -12.13 2.96 17.54
N THR A 145 -13.11 3.74 18.00
CA THR A 145 -13.95 4.57 17.12
C THR A 145 -13.16 5.67 16.42
N ILE A 146 -12.28 6.37 17.15
CA ILE A 146 -11.44 7.44 16.60
C ILE A 146 -10.50 6.88 15.52
N LEU A 147 -9.86 5.75 15.79
CA LEU A 147 -8.96 5.11 14.82
C LEU A 147 -9.72 4.54 13.61
N SER A 148 -10.91 3.96 13.80
CA SER A 148 -11.75 3.53 12.68
C SER A 148 -12.23 4.70 11.82
N PHE A 149 -12.54 5.85 12.44
CA PHE A 149 -12.87 7.09 11.72
C PHE A 149 -11.67 7.62 10.94
N LEU A 150 -10.50 7.70 11.59
CA LEU A 150 -9.25 8.09 10.92
C LEU A 150 -8.97 7.17 9.72
N ASN A 151 -9.18 5.86 9.87
CA ASN A 151 -8.98 4.92 8.77
C ASN A 151 -9.94 5.14 7.59
N LEU A 152 -11.17 5.58 7.88
CA LEU A 152 -12.12 5.97 6.85
C LEU A 152 -11.67 7.23 6.11
N ILE A 153 -11.11 8.22 6.80
CA ILE A 153 -10.53 9.41 6.16
C ILE A 153 -9.30 9.05 5.33
N LEU A 154 -8.41 8.21 5.87
CA LEU A 154 -7.20 7.77 5.20
C LEU A 154 -7.51 7.00 3.91
N VAL A 155 -8.57 6.17 3.84
CA VAL A 155 -8.90 5.48 2.59
C VAL A 155 -9.43 6.43 1.51
N PHE A 156 -10.14 7.50 1.87
CA PHE A 156 -10.51 8.53 0.89
C PHE A 156 -9.30 9.29 0.38
N PHE A 157 -8.38 9.66 1.28
CA PHE A 157 -7.10 10.25 0.91
C PHE A 157 -6.29 9.30 0.01
N GLN A 158 -6.28 8.01 0.33
CA GLN A 158 -5.59 6.99 -0.44
C GLN A 158 -6.18 6.80 -1.85
N ALA A 159 -7.51 6.82 -1.98
CA ALA A 159 -8.18 6.75 -3.28
C ALA A 159 -7.86 7.99 -4.14
N TRP A 160 -7.88 9.17 -3.53
CA TRP A 160 -7.45 10.41 -4.19
C TRP A 160 -5.99 10.32 -4.63
N LEU A 161 -5.08 9.92 -3.73
CA LEU A 161 -3.66 9.79 -4.01
C LEU A 161 -3.37 8.75 -5.10
N GLY A 162 -4.07 7.61 -5.09
CA GLY A 162 -3.97 6.61 -6.16
C GLY A 162 -4.38 7.18 -7.52
N SER A 163 -5.37 8.06 -7.55
CA SER A 163 -5.75 8.75 -8.78
C SER A 163 -4.67 9.76 -9.25
N ILE A 164 -3.88 10.34 -8.33
CA ILE A 164 -2.72 11.17 -8.66
C ILE A 164 -1.59 10.30 -9.21
N VAL A 165 -1.31 9.15 -8.60
CA VAL A 165 -0.30 8.18 -9.07
C VAL A 165 -0.47 7.87 -10.57
N VAL A 166 -1.71 7.59 -10.99
CA VAL A 166 -2.03 7.33 -12.41
C VAL A 166 -1.83 8.57 -13.28
N SER A 167 -2.21 9.76 -12.81
CA SER A 167 -2.09 10.98 -13.61
C SER A 167 -0.65 11.49 -13.71
N THR A 168 0.20 11.23 -12.72
CA THR A 168 1.61 11.61 -12.74
C THR A 168 2.49 10.52 -13.35
N ASN A 169 1.98 9.74 -14.31
CA ASN A 169 2.73 8.69 -14.99
C ASN A 169 3.54 7.78 -14.05
N LEU A 170 2.94 7.38 -12.91
CA LEU A 170 3.56 6.47 -11.96
C LEU A 170 4.91 6.97 -11.36
N VAL A 171 5.05 8.29 -11.18
CA VAL A 171 6.20 8.89 -10.47
C VAL A 171 6.43 8.23 -9.11
N ALA A 172 7.67 7.80 -8.88
CA ALA A 172 8.02 6.86 -7.81
C ALA A 172 7.70 7.38 -6.41
N TRP A 173 8.08 8.62 -6.07
CA TRP A 173 7.85 9.15 -4.73
C TRP A 173 6.36 9.22 -4.37
N ILE A 174 5.48 9.44 -5.35
CA ILE A 174 4.02 9.45 -5.14
C ILE A 174 3.52 8.03 -4.89
N ILE A 175 4.06 7.03 -5.61
CA ILE A 175 3.80 5.60 -5.34
C ILE A 175 4.26 5.23 -3.94
N THR A 176 5.45 5.69 -3.52
CA THR A 176 5.98 5.42 -2.18
C THR A 176 5.06 5.97 -1.11
N VAL A 177 4.64 7.24 -1.22
CA VAL A 177 3.67 7.84 -0.28
C VAL A 177 2.35 7.06 -0.29
N HIS A 178 1.85 6.70 -1.47
CA HIS A 178 0.62 5.90 -1.60
C HIS A 178 0.76 4.56 -0.86
N MET A 179 1.83 3.81 -1.10
CA MET A 179 2.06 2.53 -0.44
C MET A 179 2.22 2.68 1.09
N LEU A 180 2.97 3.69 1.57
CA LEU A 180 3.15 3.93 3.00
C LEU A 180 1.84 4.27 3.71
N VAL A 181 0.96 5.05 3.06
CA VAL A 181 -0.40 5.30 3.56
C VAL A 181 -1.22 4.01 3.58
N ALA A 182 -1.08 3.13 2.58
CA ALA A 182 -1.74 1.82 2.57
C ALA A 182 -1.30 0.95 3.77
N VAL A 183 0.01 0.93 4.04
CA VAL A 183 0.62 0.22 5.19
C VAL A 183 0.09 0.80 6.51
N LEU A 184 -0.05 2.13 6.61
CA LEU A 184 -0.65 2.76 7.78
C LEU A 184 -2.12 2.35 7.97
N ILE A 185 -2.91 2.31 6.90
CA ILE A 185 -4.33 1.93 6.94
C ILE A 185 -4.51 0.50 7.46
N ILE A 186 -3.73 -0.45 6.94
CA ILE A 186 -3.78 -1.85 7.40
C ILE A 186 -3.21 -1.99 8.82
N ALA A 187 -2.19 -1.22 9.19
CA ALA A 187 -1.67 -1.22 10.57
C ALA A 187 -2.72 -0.75 11.58
N ILE A 188 -3.49 0.31 11.26
CA ILE A 188 -4.61 0.78 12.09
C ILE A 188 -5.72 -0.29 12.18
N ALA A 189 -6.05 -0.96 11.07
CA ALA A 189 -7.06 -2.03 11.06
C ALA A 189 -6.63 -3.22 11.94
N ILE A 190 -5.39 -3.69 11.78
CA ILE A 190 -4.79 -4.75 12.60
C ILE A 190 -4.77 -4.34 14.08
N TYR A 191 -4.33 -3.12 14.38
CA TYR A 191 -4.29 -2.60 15.75
C TYR A 191 -5.68 -2.61 16.38
N THR A 192 -6.68 -2.03 15.72
CA THR A 192 -8.05 -1.95 16.25
C THR A 192 -8.70 -3.33 16.40
N TYR A 193 -8.42 -4.27 15.49
CA TYR A 193 -8.85 -5.66 15.60
C TYR A 193 -8.28 -6.36 16.84
N HIS A 194 -6.95 -6.31 17.02
CA HIS A 194 -6.30 -6.93 18.17
C HIS A 194 -6.63 -6.23 19.48
N TYR A 195 -6.75 -4.90 19.47
CA TYR A 195 -7.10 -4.12 20.64
C TYR A 195 -8.51 -4.42 21.13
N ALA A 196 -9.49 -4.51 20.23
CA ALA A 196 -10.86 -4.93 20.56
C ALA A 196 -10.92 -6.32 21.20
N ARG A 197 -10.06 -7.25 20.77
CA ARG A 197 -9.95 -8.59 21.38
C ARG A 197 -9.23 -8.57 22.72
N ALA A 198 -8.15 -7.79 22.84
CA ALA A 198 -7.35 -7.70 24.05
C ALA A 198 -8.13 -7.15 25.25
N ILE A 199 -9.19 -6.36 25.04
CA ILE A 199 -10.07 -5.87 26.11
C ILE A 199 -10.64 -7.02 26.96
N LYS A 200 -10.91 -8.20 26.36
CA LYS A 200 -11.50 -9.35 27.05
C LYS A 200 -10.60 -10.59 27.10
N ASP A 201 -9.54 -10.64 26.28
CA ASP A 201 -8.59 -11.74 26.23
C ASP A 201 -7.17 -11.22 26.53
N VAL A 202 -6.83 -11.20 27.81
CA VAL A 202 -5.52 -10.75 28.34
C VAL A 202 -4.34 -11.61 27.86
N THR A 203 -4.59 -12.80 27.31
CA THR A 203 -3.52 -13.66 26.76
C THR A 203 -2.91 -13.07 25.48
N ILE A 204 -3.62 -12.15 24.81
CA ILE A 204 -3.18 -11.48 23.59
C ILE A 204 -2.03 -10.49 23.86
N THR A 205 -1.91 -9.96 25.09
CA THR A 205 -0.94 -8.90 25.44
C THR A 205 0.29 -9.39 26.20
N SER A 206 0.60 -10.69 26.21
CA SER A 206 1.65 -11.31 27.06
C SER A 206 3.09 -10.79 26.85
N ILE A 207 3.38 -10.08 25.75
CA ILE A 207 4.70 -9.50 25.42
C ILE A 207 5.15 -8.41 26.40
N TYR A 208 4.26 -7.82 27.20
CA TYR A 208 4.59 -6.71 28.12
C TYR A 208 5.69 -7.02 29.15
N ARG A 209 6.02 -8.30 29.36
CA ARG A 209 6.98 -8.76 30.36
C ARG A 209 8.46 -8.67 29.94
N VAL A 210 8.76 -8.43 28.66
CA VAL A 210 10.15 -8.38 28.15
C VAL A 210 10.38 -7.08 27.38
N SER A 211 10.99 -6.08 28.03
CA SER A 211 11.22 -4.74 27.45
C SER A 211 12.09 -4.80 26.18
N VAL A 212 13.13 -5.66 26.18
CA VAL A 212 14.02 -5.88 25.03
C VAL A 212 13.24 -6.32 23.80
N LEU A 213 12.25 -7.21 23.96
CA LEU A 213 11.44 -7.69 22.84
C LEU A 213 10.60 -6.57 22.24
N ARG A 214 10.06 -5.65 23.06
CA ARG A 214 9.33 -4.47 22.55
C ARG A 214 10.23 -3.57 21.71
N VAL A 215 11.46 -3.33 22.15
CA VAL A 215 12.44 -2.52 21.41
C VAL A 215 12.80 -3.20 20.09
N LEU A 216 13.07 -4.51 20.10
CA LEU A 216 13.40 -5.26 18.88
C LEU A 216 12.25 -5.29 17.86
N LEU A 217 11.01 -5.47 18.32
CA LEU A 217 9.83 -5.44 17.43
C LEU A 217 9.60 -4.03 16.85
N LEU A 218 9.80 -2.98 17.65
CA LEU A 218 9.70 -1.60 17.15
C LEU A 218 10.80 -1.28 16.14
N LEU A 219 12.04 -1.65 16.45
CA LEU A 219 13.18 -1.47 15.55
C LEU A 219 12.96 -2.27 14.27
N GLY A 220 12.50 -3.52 14.36
CA GLY A 220 12.17 -4.36 13.21
C GLY A 220 11.11 -3.71 12.32
N LEU A 221 10.04 -3.16 12.91
CA LEU A 221 9.01 -2.43 12.18
C LEU A 221 9.58 -1.19 11.46
N ILE A 222 10.41 -0.40 12.15
CA ILE A 222 11.05 0.79 11.56
C ILE A 222 11.95 0.38 10.39
N LEU A 223 12.81 -0.63 10.59
CA LEU A 223 13.69 -1.14 9.53
C LEU A 223 12.89 -1.69 8.35
N SER A 224 11.76 -2.36 8.57
CA SER A 224 10.89 -2.80 7.49
C SER A 224 10.27 -1.64 6.70
N VAL A 225 9.88 -0.54 7.35
CA VAL A 225 9.37 0.66 6.66
C VAL A 225 10.46 1.32 5.82
N ILE A 226 11.69 1.38 6.34
CA ILE A 226 12.85 1.89 5.59
C ILE A 226 13.15 0.96 4.40
N GLN A 227 13.15 -0.36 4.61
CA GLN A 227 13.36 -1.37 3.57
C GLN A 227 12.36 -1.23 2.43
N ILE A 228 11.09 -1.02 2.76
CA ILE A 228 10.00 -0.78 1.81
C ILE A 228 10.27 0.49 0.98
N THR A 229 10.75 1.55 1.62
CA THR A 229 11.07 2.84 0.96
C THR A 229 12.25 2.68 0.00
N ILE A 230 13.38 2.12 0.46
CA ILE A 230 14.53 1.86 -0.41
C ILE A 230 14.16 0.88 -1.53
N GLY A 231 13.29 -0.10 -1.26
CA GLY A 231 12.79 -1.02 -2.28
C GLY A 231 12.04 -0.33 -3.41
N THR A 232 11.30 0.75 -3.13
CA THR A 232 10.65 1.54 -4.20
C THR A 232 11.64 2.31 -5.06
N GLU A 233 12.74 2.79 -4.48
CA GLU A 233 13.79 3.48 -5.21
C GLU A 233 14.61 2.50 -6.08
N VAL A 234 14.87 1.28 -5.59
CA VAL A 234 15.44 0.20 -6.43
C VAL A 234 14.55 -0.08 -7.63
N ARG A 235 13.23 -0.11 -7.44
CA ARG A 235 12.30 -0.32 -8.56
C ARG A 235 12.36 0.83 -9.57
N GLU A 236 12.41 2.08 -9.11
CA GLU A 236 12.58 3.25 -9.97
C GLU A 236 13.88 3.19 -10.77
N ALA A 237 14.99 2.81 -10.13
CA ALA A 237 16.27 2.63 -10.80
C ALA A 237 16.21 1.56 -11.89
N ILE A 238 15.52 0.43 -11.65
CA ILE A 238 15.29 -0.60 -12.67
C ILE A 238 14.48 -0.03 -13.85
N ASP A 239 13.41 0.72 -13.56
CA ASP A 239 12.56 1.30 -14.60
C ASP A 239 13.34 2.32 -15.46
N ALA A 240 14.24 3.10 -14.86
CA ALA A 240 15.14 4.02 -15.58
C ALA A 240 16.14 3.28 -16.49
N VAL A 241 16.73 2.19 -16.02
CA VAL A 241 17.65 1.35 -16.81
C VAL A 241 16.93 0.75 -18.02
N LEU A 242 15.71 0.25 -17.83
CA LEU A 242 14.88 -0.33 -18.89
C LEU A 242 14.45 0.69 -19.94
N GLN A 243 14.16 1.93 -19.55
CA GLN A 243 13.82 3.00 -20.49
C GLN A 243 15.02 3.38 -21.37
N GLN A 244 16.22 3.40 -20.80
CA GLN A 244 17.44 3.74 -21.54
C GLN A 244 17.95 2.57 -22.40
N ASN A 245 17.75 1.33 -21.94
CA ASN A 245 18.24 0.13 -22.62
C ASN A 245 17.15 -0.97 -22.69
N PRO A 246 16.15 -0.83 -23.59
CA PRO A 246 15.01 -1.75 -23.64
C PRO A 246 15.37 -3.21 -23.96
N SER A 247 16.49 -3.44 -24.66
CA SER A 247 16.99 -4.76 -25.03
C SER A 247 17.97 -5.35 -24.03
N LEU A 248 18.23 -4.68 -22.90
CA LEU A 248 19.20 -5.15 -21.90
C LEU A 248 18.72 -6.46 -21.27
N ALA A 249 19.60 -7.47 -21.28
CA ALA A 249 19.32 -8.74 -20.65
C ALA A 249 19.07 -8.56 -19.14
N ARG A 250 18.13 -9.33 -18.59
CA ARG A 250 17.71 -9.22 -17.18
C ARG A 250 18.86 -9.42 -16.19
N GLU A 251 19.83 -10.23 -16.56
CA GLU A 251 21.03 -10.53 -15.77
C GLU A 251 21.93 -9.30 -15.58
N GLU A 252 21.89 -8.36 -16.52
CA GLU A 252 22.69 -7.13 -16.51
C GLU A 252 21.97 -5.97 -15.82
N TRP A 253 20.70 -6.10 -15.44
CA TRP A 253 19.99 -5.00 -14.78
C TRP A 253 20.67 -4.62 -13.47
N LEU A 254 21.09 -5.63 -12.68
CA LEU A 254 21.66 -5.42 -11.35
C LEU A 254 23.01 -4.69 -11.38
N THR A 255 23.79 -4.85 -12.44
CA THR A 255 25.10 -4.19 -12.57
C THR A 255 24.99 -2.67 -12.80
N HIS A 256 23.80 -2.20 -13.21
CA HIS A 256 23.51 -0.79 -13.49
C HIS A 256 22.79 -0.06 -12.34
N LEU A 257 22.42 -0.76 -11.26
CA LEU A 257 21.68 -0.16 -10.13
C LEU A 257 22.59 0.56 -9.13
N GLY A 258 23.91 0.52 -9.29
CA GLY A 258 24.84 1.18 -8.36
C GLY A 258 24.69 0.71 -6.91
N GLU A 259 24.94 1.62 -5.96
CA GLU A 259 24.95 1.27 -4.53
C GLU A 259 23.57 1.04 -3.91
N ILE A 260 22.49 1.57 -4.52
CA ILE A 260 21.15 1.48 -3.93
C ILE A 260 20.66 0.04 -3.81
N TYR A 261 21.05 -0.82 -4.76
CA TYR A 261 20.76 -2.25 -4.69
C TYR A 261 21.51 -2.93 -3.54
N SER A 262 22.77 -2.57 -3.30
CA SER A 262 23.53 -3.12 -2.16
C SER A 262 22.92 -2.67 -0.83
N TYR A 263 22.58 -1.39 -0.69
CA TYR A 263 21.92 -0.89 0.53
C TYR A 263 20.58 -1.58 0.79
N HIS A 264 19.77 -1.81 -0.24
CA HIS A 264 18.53 -2.57 -0.12
C HIS A 264 18.76 -4.01 0.35
N LYS A 265 19.76 -4.69 -0.22
CA LYS A 265 20.11 -6.08 0.13
C LYS A 265 20.65 -6.17 1.56
N ASP A 266 21.57 -5.29 1.94
CA ASP A 266 22.21 -5.31 3.25
C ASP A 266 21.19 -4.99 4.36
N LEU A 267 20.30 -4.01 4.13
CA LEU A 267 19.20 -3.72 5.03
C LEU A 267 18.20 -4.90 5.15
N ALA A 268 17.94 -5.64 4.08
CA ALA A 268 17.13 -6.86 4.13
C ALA A 268 17.71 -7.91 5.08
N LEU A 269 19.04 -8.10 5.07
CA LEU A 269 19.73 -9.01 5.99
C LEU A 269 19.61 -8.56 7.45
N PHE A 270 19.68 -7.25 7.73
CA PHE A 270 19.41 -6.72 9.06
C PHE A 270 17.95 -6.95 9.49
N VAL A 271 16.99 -6.79 8.59
CA VAL A 271 15.57 -7.11 8.84
C VAL A 271 15.38 -8.60 9.14
N ILE A 272 16.06 -9.51 8.43
CA ILE A 272 16.05 -10.94 8.77
C ILE A 272 16.63 -11.16 10.17
N ALA A 273 17.83 -10.63 10.44
CA ALA A 273 18.54 -10.86 11.69
C ALA A 273 17.73 -10.41 12.92
N ILE A 274 17.10 -9.23 12.85
CA ILE A 274 16.30 -8.72 13.96
C ILE A 274 15.01 -9.53 14.18
N ASN A 275 14.37 -10.00 13.11
CA ASN A 275 13.16 -10.82 13.21
C ASN A 275 13.48 -12.23 13.73
N VAL A 276 14.61 -12.83 13.31
CA VAL A 276 15.11 -14.11 13.85
C VAL A 276 15.47 -13.97 15.34
N LEU A 277 16.16 -12.89 15.73
CA LEU A 277 16.46 -12.62 17.14
C LEU A 277 15.17 -12.45 17.97
N ALA A 278 14.21 -11.68 17.47
CA ALA A 278 12.91 -11.53 18.12
C ALA A 278 12.18 -12.89 18.26
N TYR A 279 12.23 -13.74 17.24
CA TYR A 279 11.67 -15.09 17.29
C TYR A 279 12.34 -15.95 18.36
N ILE A 280 13.68 -15.97 18.43
CA ILE A 280 14.41 -16.74 19.44
C ILE A 280 14.02 -16.28 20.86
N LEU A 281 13.91 -14.98 21.09
CA LEU A 281 13.48 -14.44 22.38
C LEU A 281 12.02 -14.79 22.69
N ILE A 282 11.10 -14.70 21.73
CA ILE A 282 9.71 -15.13 21.90
C ILE A 282 9.63 -16.63 22.22
N GLN A 283 10.41 -17.46 21.53
CA GLN A 283 10.45 -18.90 21.74
C GLN A 283 10.92 -19.24 23.17
N ARG A 284 11.94 -18.53 23.68
CA ARG A 284 12.49 -18.74 25.03
C ARG A 284 11.59 -18.19 26.13
N SER A 285 11.07 -16.97 25.96
CA SER A 285 10.35 -16.26 27.02
C SER A 285 8.83 -16.52 27.03
N LEU A 286 8.24 -16.91 25.90
CA LEU A 286 6.79 -17.11 25.74
C LEU A 286 6.47 -18.40 24.96
N PRO A 287 6.94 -19.58 25.40
CA PRO A 287 6.65 -20.85 24.75
C PRO A 287 5.14 -21.12 24.72
N ASN A 288 4.65 -21.75 23.64
CA ASN A 288 3.24 -22.12 23.43
C ASN A 288 2.22 -20.96 23.47
N SER A 289 2.69 -19.71 23.37
CA SER A 289 1.84 -18.53 23.27
C SER A 289 1.34 -18.31 21.83
N LYS A 290 0.26 -17.54 21.64
CA LYS A 290 -0.19 -17.13 20.28
C LYS A 290 0.90 -16.33 19.56
N GLN A 291 1.71 -15.60 20.31
CA GLN A 291 2.82 -14.79 19.82
C GLN A 291 3.95 -15.64 19.24
N HIS A 292 4.20 -16.83 19.80
CA HIS A 292 5.11 -17.80 19.21
C HIS A 292 4.65 -18.22 17.80
N GLY A 293 3.35 -18.48 17.62
CA GLY A 293 2.78 -18.80 16.31
C GLY A 293 2.97 -17.67 15.29
N PHE A 294 2.69 -16.42 15.68
CA PHE A 294 2.93 -15.26 14.82
C PHE A 294 4.40 -15.06 14.49
N ALA A 295 5.31 -15.26 15.45
CA ALA A 295 6.74 -15.10 15.22
C ALA A 295 7.29 -16.15 14.24
N LYS A 296 6.79 -17.40 14.28
CA LYS A 296 7.12 -18.43 13.28
C LYS A 296 6.71 -18.02 11.87
N ILE A 297 5.46 -17.56 11.72
CA ILE A 297 4.94 -17.10 10.42
C ILE A 297 5.75 -15.91 9.92
N LEU A 298 6.04 -14.93 10.79
CA LEU A 298 6.82 -13.74 10.45
C LEU A 298 8.22 -14.09 9.93
N VAL A 299 8.96 -14.95 10.61
CA VAL A 299 10.28 -15.40 10.15
C VAL A 299 10.17 -16.14 8.82
N GLY A 300 9.18 -17.02 8.66
CA GLY A 300 8.94 -17.71 7.39
C GLY A 300 8.67 -16.75 6.23
N LEU A 301 7.87 -15.70 6.45
CA LEU A 301 7.58 -14.68 5.45
C LEU A 301 8.81 -13.82 5.11
N VAL A 302 9.57 -13.40 6.13
CA VAL A 302 10.77 -12.58 5.94
C VAL A 302 11.86 -13.36 5.19
N LEU A 303 12.00 -14.66 5.46
CA LEU A 303 12.92 -15.54 4.71
C LEU A 303 12.44 -15.82 3.28
N PHE A 304 11.14 -15.84 3.03
CA PHE A 304 10.60 -15.98 1.67
C PHE A 304 10.78 -14.72 0.82
N GLN A 305 10.86 -13.55 1.46
CA GLN A 305 10.95 -12.26 0.79
C GLN A 305 12.35 -11.93 0.24
N VAL A 306 13.40 -12.55 0.78
CA VAL A 306 14.82 -12.33 0.43
C VAL A 306 15.33 -13.44 -0.47
#